data_AF-A0A4Y2UN11-F1
#
_entry.id   AF-A0A4Y2UN11-F1
#
_cell.length_a   1.000
_cell.length_b   1.000
_cell.length_c   1.000
_cell.angle_alpha   90.00
_cell.angle_beta   90.00
_cell.angle_gamma   90.00
#
_symmetry.space_group_name_H-M   'P 1'
#
loop_
_entity.id
_entity.type
_entity.pdbx_description
1 polymer ?
#
loop_
_entity_poly.entity_id
_entity_poly.type
_entity_poly.pdbx_seq_one_letter_code
_entity_poly.pdbx_strand_id
1 'polypeptide(L)'
;MRRRLKHVENLDIFPKVQEEYTQPTTSGGTVSILSFIVIIILVYTEIRYYSSSQLKFEYSVDHDIDSKLKINVDLTVAMPCSKIGADILDVTNQNTQSFGELEEELTHFELTPPHRAQWDTMQKINLYIREEYHAIQDLIWKEGYSNILKGLPTG
;
A
#
# COMPACT_ATOMS: atom_id res chain seq x y z
N MET A 1 18.15 -16.50 -46.85
CA MET A 1 18.71 -16.13 -45.53
C MET A 1 18.32 -17.19 -44.50
N ARG A 2 18.99 -18.35 -44.50
CA ARG A 2 18.76 -19.46 -43.54
C ARG A 2 20.03 -19.65 -42.72
N ARG A 3 20.07 -19.19 -41.47
CA ARG A 3 21.11 -19.56 -40.50
C ARG A 3 20.52 -19.53 -39.10
N ARG A 4 20.92 -20.52 -38.29
CA ARG A 4 20.78 -20.70 -36.82
C ARG A 4 19.69 -21.66 -36.32
N LEU A 5 19.81 -22.96 -36.61
CA LEU A 5 19.15 -24.03 -35.80
C LEU A 5 20.06 -25.24 -35.50
N LYS A 6 21.38 -25.17 -35.75
CA LYS A 6 22.29 -26.31 -35.48
C LYS A 6 22.51 -26.62 -34.00
N HIS A 7 22.01 -25.79 -33.09
CA HIS A 7 22.27 -25.93 -31.65
C HIS A 7 21.07 -26.45 -30.86
N VAL A 8 19.87 -26.44 -31.44
CA VAL A 8 18.65 -27.01 -30.84
C VAL A 8 18.44 -28.48 -31.23
N GLU A 9 19.15 -28.96 -32.24
CA GLU A 9 19.08 -30.35 -32.71
C GLU A 9 19.85 -31.33 -31.79
N ASN A 10 20.80 -30.84 -31.00
CA ASN A 10 21.61 -31.66 -30.08
C ASN A 10 21.06 -31.75 -28.65
N LEU A 11 19.88 -31.18 -28.37
CA LEU A 11 19.20 -31.25 -27.07
C LEU A 11 17.95 -32.14 -27.10
N ASP A 12 17.71 -32.89 -28.18
CA ASP A 12 16.55 -33.77 -28.34
C ASP A 12 16.96 -35.23 -28.08
N ILE A 13 16.74 -35.71 -26.85
CA ILE A 13 17.13 -37.06 -26.37
C ILE A 13 16.03 -38.12 -26.70
N PHE A 14 14.99 -37.75 -27.45
CA PHE A 14 13.89 -38.66 -27.74
C PHE A 14 13.91 -39.18 -29.18
N PRO A 15 13.74 -40.50 -29.40
CA PRO A 15 13.63 -41.06 -30.75
C PRO A 15 12.39 -40.46 -31.44
N LYS A 16 12.61 -39.84 -32.60
CA LYS A 16 11.56 -39.20 -33.41
C LYS A 16 10.50 -40.23 -33.78
N VAL A 17 9.27 -40.02 -33.31
CA VAL A 17 8.10 -40.83 -33.65
C VAL A 17 7.88 -40.76 -35.16
N GLN A 18 7.55 -41.88 -35.81
CA GLN A 18 7.31 -41.94 -37.24
C GLN A 18 6.15 -40.99 -37.62
N GLU A 19 6.38 -40.09 -38.59
CA GLU A 19 5.43 -39.01 -38.95
C GLU A 19 4.07 -39.51 -39.45
N GLU A 20 3.96 -40.81 -39.73
CA GLU A 20 2.73 -41.45 -40.22
C GLU A 20 1.59 -41.51 -39.19
N TYR A 21 1.87 -41.29 -37.90
CA TYR A 21 0.87 -41.30 -36.83
C TYR A 21 0.35 -39.92 -36.41
N THR A 22 0.80 -38.85 -37.07
CA THR A 22 0.33 -37.49 -36.78
C THR A 22 -0.23 -36.90 -38.07
N GLN A 23 -1.49 -37.20 -38.37
CA GLN A 23 -2.21 -36.43 -39.38
C GLN A 23 -2.70 -35.13 -38.72
N PRO A 24 -2.11 -33.96 -39.02
CA PRO A 24 -2.62 -32.69 -38.52
C PRO A 24 -4.00 -32.48 -39.12
N THR A 25 -5.05 -32.82 -38.36
CA THR A 25 -6.42 -32.61 -38.78
C THR A 25 -6.71 -31.12 -38.69
N THR A 26 -7.09 -30.50 -39.81
CA THR A 26 -7.34 -29.05 -39.92
C THR A 26 -8.32 -28.52 -38.86
N SER A 27 -9.27 -29.36 -38.46
CA SER A 27 -10.24 -29.06 -37.41
C SER A 27 -9.62 -29.06 -36.01
N GLY A 28 -8.77 -30.05 -35.68
CA GLY A 28 -8.11 -30.15 -34.38
C GLY A 28 -7.09 -29.04 -34.11
N GLY A 29 -6.34 -28.63 -35.14
CA GLY A 29 -5.38 -27.52 -35.02
C GLY A 29 -6.05 -26.18 -34.70
N THR A 30 -7.22 -25.93 -35.28
CA THR A 30 -8.01 -24.70 -35.02
C THR A 30 -8.49 -24.65 -33.57
N VAL A 31 -8.95 -25.78 -33.03
CA VAL A 31 -9.39 -25.88 -31.63
C VAL A 31 -8.21 -25.67 -30.67
N SER A 32 -7.03 -26.22 -30.96
CA SER A 32 -5.83 -26.01 -30.15
C SER A 32 -5.31 -24.57 -30.17
N ILE A 33 -5.43 -23.86 -31.30
CA ILE A 33 -5.07 -22.44 -31.37
C ILE A 33 -6.06 -21.60 -30.56
N LEU A 34 -7.35 -21.88 -30.70
CA LEU A 34 -8.40 -21.18 -29.95
C LEU A 34 -8.22 -21.37 -28.44
N SER A 35 -7.94 -22.59 -27.99
CA SER A 35 -7.70 -22.86 -26.56
C SER A 35 -6.46 -22.14 -26.05
N PHE A 36 -5.38 -22.09 -26.83
CA PHE A 36 -4.16 -21.36 -26.45
C PHE A 36 -4.41 -19.85 -26.31
N ILE A 37 -5.20 -19.26 -27.21
CA ILE A 37 -5.60 -17.84 -27.13
C ILE A 37 -6.39 -17.58 -25.83
N VAL A 38 -7.36 -18.44 -25.52
CA VAL A 38 -8.16 -18.31 -24.29
C VAL A 38 -7.28 -18.40 -23.05
N ILE A 39 -6.32 -19.33 -23.02
CA ILE A 39 -5.37 -19.48 -21.91
C ILE A 39 -4.53 -18.20 -21.75
N ILE A 40 -4.01 -17.63 -22.84
CA ILE A 40 -3.23 -16.38 -22.79
C ILE A 40 -4.06 -15.24 -22.21
N ILE A 41 -5.32 -15.09 -22.65
CA ILE A 41 -6.21 -14.05 -22.16
C ILE A 41 -6.44 -14.21 -20.66
N LEU A 42 -6.76 -15.43 -20.19
CA LEU A 42 -6.98 -15.72 -18.78
C LEU A 42 -5.76 -15.41 -17.92
N VAL A 43 -4.57 -15.84 -18.36
CA VAL A 43 -3.32 -15.57 -17.65
C VAL A 43 -3.05 -14.06 -17.59
N TYR A 44 -3.26 -13.34 -18.69
CA TYR A 44 -3.08 -11.89 -18.72
C TYR A 44 -4.06 -11.16 -17.78
N THR A 45 -5.32 -11.57 -17.75
CA THR A 45 -6.31 -10.98 -16.84
C THR A 45 -5.99 -11.27 -15.38
N GLU A 46 -5.54 -12.47 -15.05
CA GLU A 46 -5.19 -12.84 -13.68
C GLU A 46 -3.96 -12.07 -13.20
N ILE A 47 -2.94 -11.91 -14.05
CA ILE A 47 -1.75 -11.08 -13.75
C ILE A 47 -2.16 -9.63 -13.50
N ARG A 48 -3.05 -9.07 -14.33
CA ARG A 48 -3.57 -7.71 -14.15
C ARG A 48 -4.32 -7.56 -12.83
N TYR A 49 -5.18 -8.52 -12.51
CA TYR A 49 -5.95 -8.52 -11.27
C TYR A 49 -5.06 -8.66 -10.04
N TYR A 50 -4.10 -9.59 -10.06
CA TYR A 50 -3.14 -9.82 -8.98
C TYR A 50 -2.22 -8.61 -8.78
N SER A 51 -1.80 -7.96 -9.86
CA SER A 51 -1.02 -6.72 -9.80
C SER A 51 -1.84 -5.55 -9.23
N SER A 52 -3.17 -5.60 -9.34
CA SER A 52 -4.11 -4.64 -8.76
C SER A 52 -4.66 -5.13 -7.43
N SER A 53 -3.82 -5.66 -6.54
CA SER A 53 -4.26 -6.12 -5.23
C SER A 53 -4.73 -4.93 -4.37
N GLN A 54 -6.03 -4.89 -4.09
CA GLN A 54 -6.61 -3.99 -3.09
C GLN A 54 -6.33 -4.55 -1.70
N LEU A 55 -5.97 -3.68 -0.76
CA LEU A 55 -5.69 -4.05 0.61
C LEU A 55 -6.97 -4.53 1.29
N LYS A 56 -7.00 -5.80 1.73
CA LYS A 56 -8.13 -6.38 2.48
C LYS A 56 -7.78 -6.37 3.96
N PHE A 57 -8.56 -5.63 4.74
CA PHE A 57 -8.46 -5.66 6.20
C PHE A 57 -9.21 -6.89 6.71
N GLU A 58 -8.52 -7.77 7.42
CA GLU A 58 -9.11 -8.94 8.07
C GLU A 58 -9.16 -8.71 9.58
N TYR A 59 -10.29 -9.07 10.19
CA TYR A 59 -10.55 -8.87 11.60
C TYR A 59 -10.49 -10.22 12.31
N SER A 60 -9.47 -10.42 13.13
CA SER A 60 -9.40 -11.54 14.06
C SER A 60 -9.84 -11.10 15.44
N VAL A 61 -10.48 -12.01 16.18
CA VAL A 61 -10.83 -11.78 17.59
C VAL A 61 -9.55 -11.80 18.41
N ASP A 62 -9.29 -10.73 19.15
CA ASP A 62 -8.19 -10.69 20.11
C ASP A 62 -8.54 -11.58 21.32
N HIS A 63 -7.63 -12.52 21.63
CA HIS A 63 -7.78 -13.42 22.77
C HIS A 63 -7.07 -12.89 24.03
N ASP A 64 -6.27 -11.82 23.92
CA ASP A 64 -5.49 -11.24 25.01
C ASP A 64 -6.22 -10.04 25.64
N ILE A 65 -7.25 -10.33 26.42
CA ILE A 65 -8.15 -9.33 27.05
C ILE A 65 -7.45 -8.47 28.13
N ASP A 66 -6.30 -8.90 28.67
CA ASP A 66 -5.64 -8.26 29.82
C ASP A 66 -4.41 -7.40 29.45
N SER A 67 -4.12 -7.21 28.16
CA SER A 67 -2.98 -6.38 27.75
C SER A 67 -3.35 -4.88 27.86
N LYS A 68 -2.61 -4.14 28.70
CA LYS A 68 -2.74 -2.68 28.76
C LYS A 68 -2.17 -2.07 27.47
N LEU A 69 -3.03 -1.47 26.65
CA LEU A 69 -2.62 -0.76 25.44
C LEU A 69 -1.76 0.46 25.82
N LYS A 70 -0.53 0.53 25.30
CA LYS A 70 0.33 1.71 25.44
C LYS A 70 -0.05 2.72 24.37
N ILE A 71 -0.55 3.88 24.79
CA ILE A 71 -0.91 4.98 23.90
C ILE A 71 0.13 6.09 24.11
N ASN A 72 0.83 6.48 23.04
CA ASN A 72 1.71 7.64 23.03
C ASN A 72 0.97 8.79 22.32
N VAL A 73 0.77 9.91 22.99
CA VAL A 73 0.05 11.07 22.45
C VAL A 73 0.88 12.32 22.67
N ASP A 74 1.31 12.96 21.57
CA ASP A 74 1.94 14.27 21.59
C ASP A 74 0.96 15.31 21.04
N LEU A 75 0.61 16.30 21.87
CA LEU A 75 -0.35 17.35 21.51
C LEU A 75 0.23 18.73 21.81
N THR A 76 0.19 19.61 20.81
CA THR A 76 0.53 21.03 20.97
C THR A 76 -0.74 21.87 21.04
N VAL A 77 -0.95 22.59 22.15
CA VAL A 77 -2.12 23.46 22.34
C VAL A 77 -1.71 24.91 22.55
N ALA A 78 -2.32 25.83 21.81
CA ALA A 78 -2.09 27.27 21.91
C ALA A 78 -2.69 27.89 23.19
N MET A 79 -2.33 27.35 24.36
CA MET A 79 -2.76 27.85 25.67
C MET A 79 -1.62 27.73 26.69
N PRO A 80 -1.59 28.56 27.76
CA PRO A 80 -0.56 28.45 28.79
C PRO A 80 -0.63 27.10 29.51
N CYS A 81 0.52 26.43 29.66
CA CYS A 81 0.64 25.10 30.28
C CYS A 81 0.00 25.03 31.68
N SER A 82 0.09 26.11 32.47
CA SER A 82 -0.53 26.23 33.80
C SER A 82 -2.06 26.13 33.85
N LYS A 83 -2.74 26.15 32.71
CA LYS A 83 -4.20 26.03 32.59
C LYS A 83 -4.62 24.73 31.87
N ILE A 84 -3.67 23.86 31.57
CA ILE A 84 -3.90 22.60 30.87
C ILE A 84 -4.00 21.48 31.91
N GLY A 85 -4.88 20.52 31.66
CA GLY A 85 -4.94 19.27 32.40
C GLY A 85 -5.49 18.19 31.48
N ALA A 86 -4.94 16.98 31.54
CA ALA A 86 -5.48 15.83 30.84
C ALA A 86 -6.19 14.93 31.86
N ASP A 87 -7.37 14.43 31.48
CA ASP A 87 -8.14 13.47 32.26
C ASP A 87 -8.36 12.22 31.39
N ILE A 88 -8.12 11.04 31.96
CA ILE A 88 -8.30 9.76 31.28
C ILE A 88 -9.48 9.06 31.94
N LEU A 89 -10.60 9.04 31.21
CA LEU A 89 -11.81 8.34 31.60
C LEU A 89 -11.91 7.02 30.84
N ASP A 90 -12.06 5.94 31.59
CA ASP A 90 -12.52 4.66 31.06
C ASP A 90 -14.07 4.66 30.91
N VAL A 91 -14.64 3.68 30.21
CA VAL A 91 -16.09 3.49 30.04
C VAL A 91 -16.85 3.41 31.37
N THR A 92 -16.15 3.12 32.46
CA THR A 92 -16.65 3.10 33.83
C THR A 92 -16.76 4.50 34.48
N ASN A 93 -16.39 5.58 33.78
CA ASN A 93 -16.32 6.97 34.26
C ASN A 93 -15.52 7.12 35.57
N GLN A 94 -14.62 6.18 35.84
CA GLN A 94 -13.68 6.30 36.94
C GLN A 94 -12.50 7.13 36.48
N ASN A 95 -12.26 8.23 37.17
CA ASN A 95 -11.09 9.07 36.91
C ASN A 95 -9.85 8.26 37.30
N THR A 96 -9.09 7.83 36.30
CA THR A 96 -7.83 7.13 36.52
C THR A 96 -6.73 8.16 36.70
N GLN A 97 -6.72 8.82 37.87
CA GLN A 97 -5.74 9.84 38.31
C GLN A 97 -4.26 9.37 38.29
N SER A 98 -3.96 8.17 37.79
CA SER A 98 -2.71 7.44 37.96
C SER A 98 -2.10 6.95 36.63
N PHE A 99 -2.22 7.72 35.55
CA PHE A 99 -1.54 7.40 34.28
C PHE A 99 -0.21 8.14 34.08
N GLY A 100 0.21 8.99 35.04
CA GLY A 100 1.51 9.65 35.03
C GLY A 100 1.38 11.17 35.05
N GLU A 101 2.43 11.84 35.49
CA GLU A 101 2.60 13.28 35.35
C GLU A 101 2.80 13.62 33.87
N LEU A 102 2.06 14.60 33.35
CA LEU A 102 2.23 15.05 31.96
C LEU A 102 3.54 15.83 31.87
N GLU A 103 4.39 15.48 30.90
CA GLU A 103 5.58 16.28 30.60
C GLU A 103 5.15 17.47 29.71
N GLU A 104 5.14 18.66 30.29
CA GLU A 104 4.72 19.89 29.60
C GLU A 104 5.95 20.62 29.05
N GLU A 105 6.06 20.72 27.72
CA GLU A 105 7.08 21.51 27.05
C GLU A 105 6.51 22.82 26.49
N LEU A 106 7.26 23.92 26.64
CA LEU A 106 6.89 25.21 26.04
C LEU A 106 7.13 25.17 24.53
N THR A 107 6.06 25.35 23.74
CA THR A 107 6.16 25.42 22.29
C THR A 107 6.08 26.85 21.77
N HIS A 108 6.96 27.21 20.83
CA HIS A 108 6.88 28.50 20.12
C HIS A 108 5.88 28.42 18.96
N PHE A 109 4.75 29.13 19.08
CA PHE A 109 3.72 29.20 18.03
C PHE A 109 4.08 30.14 16.86
N GLU A 110 5.11 30.97 17.05
CA GLU A 110 5.53 31.93 16.03
C GLU A 110 6.44 31.25 15.01
N LEU A 111 5.86 30.84 13.88
CA LEU A 111 6.65 30.35 12.76
C LEU A 111 7.35 31.52 12.05
N THR A 112 8.64 31.32 11.74
CA THR A 112 9.43 32.18 10.87
C THR A 112 8.70 32.32 9.51
N PRO A 113 8.75 33.47 8.82
CA PRO A 113 8.07 33.66 7.53
C PRO A 113 8.22 32.51 6.50
N PRO A 114 9.41 31.91 6.28
CA PRO A 114 9.53 30.75 5.39
C PRO A 114 8.80 29.52 5.90
N HIS A 115 8.88 29.21 7.20
CA HIS A 115 8.18 28.07 7.80
C HIS A 115 6.66 28.23 7.74
N ARG A 116 6.14 29.46 7.88
CA ARG A 116 4.72 29.74 7.77
C ARG A 116 4.18 29.40 6.38
N ALA A 117 4.87 29.81 5.32
CA ALA A 117 4.46 29.51 3.95
C ALA A 117 4.45 27.99 3.66
N GLN A 118 5.40 27.26 4.24
CA GLN A 118 5.42 25.79 4.17
C GLN A 118 4.25 25.17 4.93
N TRP A 119 3.98 25.63 6.15
CA TRP A 119 2.84 25.18 6.96
C TRP A 119 1.51 25.42 6.24
N ASP A 120 1.30 26.60 5.65
CA ASP A 120 0.11 26.94 4.86
C ASP A 120 -0.05 26.01 3.65
N THR A 121 1.06 25.62 3.03
CA THR A 121 1.06 24.69 1.89
C THR A 121 0.65 23.29 2.35
N MET A 122 1.22 22.81 3.47
CA MET A 122 0.88 21.51 4.05
C MET A 122 -0.58 21.46 4.50
N GLN A 123 -1.11 22.54 5.08
CA GLN A 123 -2.53 22.63 5.44
C GLN A 123 -3.44 22.53 4.22
N LYS A 124 -3.12 23.23 3.11
CA LYS A 124 -3.90 23.12 1.87
C LYS A 124 -3.86 21.71 1.28
N ILE A 125 -2.70 21.07 1.31
CA ILE A 125 -2.54 19.68 0.85
C ILE A 125 -3.38 18.73 1.72
N ASN A 126 -3.32 18.87 3.04
CA ASN A 126 -4.12 18.05 3.97
C ASN A 126 -5.62 18.21 3.74
N LEU A 127 -6.09 19.44 3.48
CA LEU A 127 -7.50 19.69 3.16
C LEU A 127 -7.91 19.03 1.84
N TYR A 128 -7.08 19.17 0.80
CA TYR A 128 -7.32 18.55 -0.51
C TYR A 128 -7.36 17.02 -0.42
N ILE A 129 -6.40 16.41 0.28
CA ILE A 129 -6.36 14.95 0.48
C ILE A 129 -7.62 14.47 1.20
N ARG A 130 -8.06 15.16 2.26
CA ARG A 130 -9.23 14.75 3.04
C ARG A 130 -10.53 14.79 2.23
N GLU A 131 -10.65 15.71 1.28
CA GLU A 131 -11.83 15.81 0.40
C GLU A 131 -11.82 14.77 -0.73
N GLU A 132 -10.66 14.47 -1.32
CA GLU A 132 -10.58 13.66 -2.54
C GLU A 132 -10.14 12.20 -2.31
N TYR A 133 -9.41 11.90 -1.23
CA TYR A 133 -8.88 10.56 -0.92
C TYR A 133 -9.22 10.13 0.50
N HIS A 134 -10.04 9.07 0.64
CA HIS A 134 -10.48 8.57 1.95
C HIS A 134 -9.52 7.58 2.61
N ALA A 135 -8.43 7.21 1.94
CA ALA A 135 -7.37 6.37 2.49
C ALA A 135 -6.00 6.80 1.98
N ILE A 136 -5.03 6.96 2.89
CA ILE A 136 -3.66 7.38 2.57
C ILE A 136 -2.98 6.39 1.60
N GLN A 137 -3.36 5.11 1.66
CA GLN A 137 -2.83 4.06 0.78
C GLN A 137 -3.10 4.31 -0.71
N ASP A 138 -4.20 4.98 -1.06
CA ASP A 138 -4.53 5.32 -2.45
C ASP A 138 -3.62 6.45 -2.98
N LEU A 139 -3.05 7.24 -2.07
CA LEU A 139 -2.08 8.28 -2.37
C LEU A 139 -0.69 7.71 -2.62
N ILE A 140 -0.27 6.72 -1.80
CA ILE A 140 1.09 6.13 -1.82
C ILE A 140 1.32 5.30 -3.09
N TRP A 141 0.32 4.53 -3.52
CA TRP A 141 0.46 3.58 -4.63
C TRP A 141 0.07 4.15 -6.00
N LYS A 142 -0.45 5.38 -6.06
CA LYS A 142 -0.68 6.07 -7.34
C LYS A 142 0.65 6.65 -7.83
N GLU A 143 1.12 6.18 -8.98
CA GLU A 143 2.46 6.39 -9.58
C GLU A 143 2.94 7.87 -9.70
N GLY A 144 2.10 8.87 -9.39
CA GLY A 144 2.41 10.30 -9.52
C GLY A 144 2.91 11.03 -8.25
N TYR A 145 2.79 10.46 -7.05
CA TYR A 145 3.03 11.21 -5.80
C TYR A 145 4.47 11.13 -5.23
N SER A 146 5.32 10.24 -5.74
CA SER A 146 6.72 10.08 -5.30
C SER A 146 7.56 11.37 -5.45
N ASN A 147 7.15 12.29 -6.32
CA ASN A 147 7.81 13.57 -6.54
C ASN A 147 7.44 14.64 -5.49
N ILE A 148 6.26 14.54 -4.87
CA ILE A 148 5.81 15.46 -3.81
C ILE A 148 6.50 15.12 -2.49
N LEU A 149 6.69 13.82 -2.20
CA LEU A 149 7.40 13.35 -1.01
C LEU A 149 8.89 13.73 -0.99
N LYS A 150 9.51 13.89 -2.18
CA LYS A 150 10.90 14.38 -2.31
C LYS A 150 11.09 15.84 -1.89
N GLY A 151 10.00 16.61 -1.74
CA GLY A 151 10.03 18.00 -1.29
C GLY A 151 9.87 18.18 0.22
N LEU A 152 9.62 17.11 0.99
CA LEU A 152 9.55 17.20 2.45
C LEU A 152 10.97 17.23 3.04
N PRO A 153 11.26 18.15 3.98
CA PRO A 153 12.51 18.10 4.73
C PRO A 153 12.56 16.79 5.53
N THR A 154 13.66 16.06 5.38
CA THR A 154 14.04 15.03 6.34
C THR A 154 14.55 15.77 7.58
N GLY A 155 13.95 15.46 8.73
CA GLY A 155 14.37 16.00 10.02
C GLY A 155 15.81 15.64 10.34
#